data_AF-A0A202DMK9-F1
#
_entry.id   AF-A0A202DMK9-F1
#
_cell.length_a   1.000
_cell.length_b   1.000
_cell.length_c   1.000
_cell.angle_alpha   90.00
_cell.angle_beta   90.00
_cell.angle_gamma   90.00
#
_symmetry.space_group_name_H-M   'P 1'
#
loop_
_entity.id
_entity.type
_entity.pdbx_description
1 polymer ?
#
loop_
_entity_poly.entity_id
_entity_poly.type
_entity_poly.pdbx_seq_one_letter_code
_entity_poly.pdbx_strand_id
1 'polypeptide(L)'
;GFKLEQKRNGHSFVTAEKGERYAIRLHNPLPVRVAVNLTVDGINTITGKPSGISDGSKWMINPHSYITIRGWQVDGKSSRRFFFTDKPKSYADWRSKDFDKDLSLNCGVIGAAFFWNKKELQRYYDNHPTYVYTPKPTRFSYGLGSSCEKKATRKNKASGKSRSKLEEEPGQADDQQAGTGMGEKESHPVHHVKFKYDTGMYKVSQAVLIYYDFPTTPSPNPFPGISYAPEMPY
;
A
#
# COMPACT_ATOMS: atom_id res chain seq x y z
N GLY A 1 -14.68 -12.59 1.11
CA GLY A 1 -14.67 -11.70 2.29
C GLY A 1 -13.76 -10.51 2.04
N PHE A 2 -13.52 -9.67 3.05
CA PHE A 2 -12.46 -8.65 3.01
C PHE A 2 -11.18 -9.25 3.61
N LYS A 3 -10.02 -8.91 3.03
CA LYS A 3 -8.73 -9.20 3.66
C LYS A 3 -8.50 -8.19 4.78
N LEU A 4 -8.15 -8.69 5.96
CA LEU A 4 -7.84 -7.84 7.12
C LEU A 4 -6.48 -7.17 6.93
N GLU A 5 -6.43 -5.86 7.16
CA GLU A 5 -5.18 -5.12 7.24
C GLU A 5 -4.55 -5.31 8.61
N GLN A 6 -3.25 -5.60 8.63
CA GLN A 6 -2.41 -5.62 9.81
C GLN A 6 -1.32 -4.54 9.69
N LYS A 7 -0.68 -4.17 10.80
CA LYS A 7 0.51 -3.31 10.78
C LYS A 7 1.75 -4.17 10.99
N ARG A 8 2.67 -4.14 10.01
CA ARG A 8 3.99 -4.80 10.10
C ARG A 8 5.06 -3.77 9.78
N ASN A 9 6.01 -3.56 10.70
CA ASN A 9 7.08 -2.57 10.58
C ASN A 9 6.57 -1.14 10.27
N GLY A 10 5.41 -0.75 10.82
CA GLY A 10 4.80 0.56 10.57
C GLY A 10 4.05 0.69 9.23
N HIS A 11 4.02 -0.36 8.41
CA HIS A 11 3.33 -0.38 7.12
C HIS A 11 2.03 -1.19 7.16
N SER A 12 1.07 -0.82 6.31
CA SER A 12 -0.14 -1.59 6.04
C SER A 12 0.23 -2.91 5.36
N PHE A 13 -0.18 -4.02 5.94
CA PHE A 13 0.18 -5.36 5.51
C PHE A 13 -1.05 -6.27 5.37
N VAL A 14 -1.06 -7.12 4.36
CA VAL A 14 -2.10 -8.14 4.13
C VAL A 14 -1.45 -9.50 3.93
N THR A 15 -1.93 -10.51 4.64
CA THR A 15 -1.49 -11.90 4.43
C THR A 15 -2.10 -12.47 3.14
N ALA A 16 -1.22 -12.82 2.21
CA ALA A 16 -1.58 -13.50 0.97
C ALA A 16 -1.65 -15.02 1.19
N GLU A 17 -2.53 -15.67 0.44
CA GLU A 17 -2.58 -17.12 0.34
C GLU A 17 -2.28 -17.53 -1.11
N LYS A 18 -1.35 -18.47 -1.28
CA LYS A 18 -0.88 -18.87 -2.61
C LYS A 18 -2.02 -19.44 -3.45
N GLY A 19 -2.18 -18.93 -4.67
CA GLY A 19 -3.25 -19.28 -5.59
C GLY A 19 -4.59 -18.58 -5.33
N GLU A 20 -4.72 -17.84 -4.23
CA GLU A 20 -5.96 -17.14 -3.90
C GLU A 20 -6.20 -15.98 -4.85
N ARG A 21 -7.43 -15.92 -5.37
CA ARG A 21 -7.92 -14.84 -6.24
C ARG A 21 -8.39 -13.67 -5.39
N TYR A 22 -8.07 -12.45 -5.81
CA TYR A 22 -8.51 -11.26 -5.08
C TYR A 22 -8.93 -10.13 -6.03
N ALA A 23 -9.56 -9.10 -5.46
CA ALA A 23 -9.95 -7.89 -6.17
C ALA A 23 -9.64 -6.68 -5.30
N ILE A 24 -9.34 -5.56 -5.94
CA ILE A 24 -9.02 -4.28 -5.28
C ILE A 24 -10.24 -3.38 -5.42
N ARG A 25 -10.81 -2.96 -4.29
CA ARG A 25 -11.89 -1.97 -4.28
C ARG A 25 -11.31 -0.59 -3.96
N LEU A 26 -11.48 0.34 -4.89
CA LEU A 26 -11.09 1.73 -4.72
C LEU A 26 -12.32 2.57 -4.41
N HIS A 27 -12.28 3.32 -3.32
CA HIS A 27 -13.39 4.16 -2.87
C HIS A 27 -13.03 5.64 -3.01
N ASN A 28 -13.96 6.42 -3.54
CA ASN A 28 -13.86 7.87 -3.62
C ASN A 28 -14.83 8.51 -2.62
N PRO A 29 -14.34 9.05 -1.49
CA PRO A 29 -15.19 9.74 -0.52
C PRO A 29 -15.54 11.17 -0.94
N LEU A 30 -14.91 11.73 -1.98
CA LEU A 30 -15.09 13.12 -2.37
C LEU A 30 -16.39 13.32 -3.19
N PRO A 31 -16.99 14.52 -3.12
CA PRO A 31 -18.14 14.90 -3.94
C PRO A 31 -17.77 15.24 -5.40
N VAL A 32 -16.50 15.05 -5.76
CA VAL A 32 -16.02 15.23 -7.12
C VAL A 32 -15.40 13.95 -7.64
N ARG A 33 -15.28 13.89 -8.95
CA ARG A 33 -14.64 12.81 -9.68
C ARG A 33 -13.15 12.72 -9.35
N VAL A 34 -12.63 11.50 -9.14
CA VAL A 34 -11.22 11.25 -8.79
C VAL A 34 -10.61 10.26 -9.76
N ALA A 35 -9.40 10.58 -10.22
CA ALA A 35 -8.58 9.69 -11.02
C ALA A 35 -7.58 8.95 -10.11
N VAL A 36 -7.46 7.63 -10.27
CA VAL A 36 -6.60 6.80 -9.44
C VAL A 36 -5.60 6.04 -10.31
N ASN A 37 -4.32 6.29 -10.08
CA ASN A 37 -3.28 5.43 -10.61
C ASN A 37 -3.14 4.22 -9.69
N LEU A 38 -3.51 3.04 -10.18
CA LEU A 38 -3.43 1.78 -9.44
C LEU A 38 -2.33 0.90 -10.03
N THR A 39 -1.34 0.58 -9.20
CA THR A 39 -0.26 -0.35 -9.52
C THR A 39 -0.30 -1.58 -8.63
N VAL A 40 0.01 -2.72 -9.21
CA VAL A 40 0.24 -3.99 -8.52
C VAL A 40 1.62 -4.47 -8.94
N ASP A 41 2.50 -4.70 -7.98
CA ASP A 41 3.91 -5.06 -8.20
C ASP A 41 4.66 -4.06 -9.10
N GLY A 42 4.33 -2.77 -8.97
CA GLY A 42 4.89 -1.70 -9.79
C GLY A 42 4.33 -1.58 -11.21
N ILE A 43 3.38 -2.45 -11.59
CA ILE A 43 2.74 -2.45 -12.91
C ILE A 43 1.37 -1.80 -12.86
N ASN A 44 1.12 -0.86 -13.77
CA ASN A 44 -0.17 -0.22 -13.91
C ASN A 44 -1.25 -1.21 -14.36
N THR A 45 -2.37 -1.22 -13.65
CA THR A 45 -3.48 -2.16 -13.85
C THR A 45 -4.30 -1.93 -15.12
N ILE A 46 -4.13 -0.79 -15.80
CA ILE A 46 -4.78 -0.50 -17.09
C ILE A 46 -3.83 -0.81 -18.25
N THR A 47 -2.59 -0.33 -18.20
CA THR A 47 -1.67 -0.41 -19.34
C THR A 47 -0.78 -1.65 -19.35
N GLY A 48 -0.63 -2.35 -18.22
CA GLY A 48 0.32 -3.47 -18.11
C GLY A 48 1.79 -3.04 -18.25
N LYS A 49 2.08 -1.77 -17.98
CA LYS A 49 3.43 -1.19 -18.03
C LYS A 49 3.87 -0.71 -16.64
N PRO A 50 5.18 -0.69 -16.34
CA PRO A 50 5.71 -0.01 -15.17
C PRO A 50 5.23 1.44 -15.13
N SER A 51 4.86 1.92 -13.94
CA SER A 51 4.36 3.29 -13.78
C SER A 51 4.86 3.90 -12.48
N GLY A 52 5.31 5.16 -12.57
CA GLY A 52 5.49 6.04 -11.40
C GLY A 52 4.16 6.48 -10.81
N ILE A 53 4.21 7.25 -9.71
CA ILE A 53 3.03 7.70 -8.94
C ILE A 53 2.06 8.51 -9.79
N SER A 54 2.57 9.52 -10.48
CA SER A 54 1.78 10.43 -11.32
C SER A 54 1.56 9.93 -12.73
N ASP A 55 2.27 8.89 -13.15
CA ASP A 55 2.38 8.52 -14.55
C ASP A 55 1.29 7.52 -14.95
N GLY A 56 1.18 7.24 -16.24
CA GLY A 56 0.28 6.20 -16.75
C GLY A 56 -1.22 6.53 -16.71
N SER A 57 -2.00 5.56 -17.22
CA SER A 57 -3.46 5.64 -17.28
C SER A 57 -4.06 5.48 -15.88
N LYS A 58 -5.18 6.16 -15.64
CA LYS A 58 -5.81 6.23 -14.32
C LYS A 58 -7.26 5.77 -14.40
N TRP A 59 -7.68 5.02 -13.39
CA TRP A 59 -9.07 4.66 -13.21
C TRP A 59 -9.88 5.88 -12.81
N MET A 60 -11.10 6.00 -13.33
CA MET A 60 -12.00 7.08 -12.97
C MET A 60 -13.04 6.59 -11.98
N ILE A 61 -13.18 7.29 -10.85
CA ILE A 61 -14.18 6.99 -9.83
C ILE A 61 -15.12 8.19 -9.70
N ASN A 62 -16.42 7.91 -9.78
CA ASN A 62 -17.47 8.92 -9.59
C ASN A 62 -17.52 9.42 -8.14
N PRO A 63 -18.14 10.59 -7.90
CA PRO A 63 -18.37 11.09 -6.54
C PRO A 63 -19.04 10.05 -5.64
N HIS A 64 -18.57 9.93 -4.40
CA HIS A 64 -19.15 9.02 -3.38
C HIS A 64 -19.35 7.58 -3.85
N SER A 65 -18.49 7.10 -4.75
CA SER A 65 -18.63 5.81 -5.41
C SER A 65 -17.38 4.96 -5.22
N TYR A 66 -17.46 3.71 -5.67
CA TYR A 66 -16.33 2.80 -5.69
C TYR A 66 -16.29 2.04 -7.02
N ILE A 67 -15.10 1.58 -7.36
CA ILE A 67 -14.90 0.60 -8.43
C ILE A 67 -14.20 -0.63 -7.84
N THR A 68 -14.49 -1.80 -8.39
CA THR A 68 -13.84 -3.06 -7.99
C THR A 68 -13.06 -3.60 -9.16
N ILE A 69 -11.73 -3.52 -9.07
CA ILE A 69 -10.79 -3.99 -10.08
C ILE A 69 -10.42 -5.44 -9.75
N ARG A 70 -10.83 -6.36 -10.62
CA ARG A 70 -10.62 -7.81 -10.42
C ARG A 70 -9.33 -8.33 -11.05
N GLY A 71 -8.68 -7.52 -11.88
CA GLY A 71 -7.55 -7.96 -12.69
C GLY A 71 -6.88 -6.83 -13.47
N TRP A 72 -5.83 -7.17 -14.22
CA TRP A 72 -5.23 -6.27 -15.20
C TRP A 72 -6.11 -6.16 -16.43
N GLN A 73 -6.32 -4.94 -16.91
CA GLN A 73 -7.01 -4.72 -18.17
C GLN A 73 -6.16 -5.27 -19.33
N VAL A 74 -6.79 -6.05 -20.21
CA VAL A 74 -6.13 -6.60 -21.40
C VAL A 74 -6.58 -5.86 -22.65
N ASP A 75 -7.87 -5.54 -22.72
CA ASP A 75 -8.48 -4.78 -23.81
C ASP A 75 -9.63 -3.92 -23.26
N GLY A 76 -10.33 -3.14 -24.09
CA GLY A 76 -11.45 -2.30 -23.62
C GLY A 76 -12.66 -3.06 -23.06
N LYS A 77 -12.69 -4.40 -23.13
CA LYS A 77 -13.84 -5.24 -22.77
C LYS A 77 -13.52 -6.25 -21.67
N SER A 78 -12.25 -6.49 -21.36
CA SER A 78 -11.84 -7.61 -20.53
C SER A 78 -10.59 -7.35 -19.70
N SER A 79 -10.55 -8.07 -18.59
CA SER A 79 -9.44 -8.08 -17.63
C SER A 79 -8.98 -9.51 -17.36
N ARG A 80 -7.74 -9.70 -16.92
CA ARG A 80 -7.23 -10.97 -16.41
C ARG A 80 -7.05 -10.90 -14.91
N ARG A 81 -7.69 -11.85 -14.20
CA ARG A 81 -7.86 -11.81 -12.74
C ARG A 81 -6.54 -11.77 -11.97
N PHE A 82 -6.53 -11.07 -10.84
CA PHE A 82 -5.42 -11.12 -9.89
C PHE A 82 -5.46 -12.43 -9.08
N PHE A 83 -4.30 -13.03 -8.86
CA PHE A 83 -4.12 -14.07 -7.86
C PHE A 83 -2.72 -13.99 -7.26
N PHE A 84 -2.56 -14.40 -6.00
CA PHE A 84 -1.24 -14.43 -5.37
C PHE A 84 -0.42 -15.64 -5.84
N THR A 85 0.84 -15.45 -6.16
CA THR A 85 1.76 -16.47 -6.66
C THR A 85 3.18 -16.22 -6.17
N ASP A 86 4.08 -17.19 -6.36
CA ASP A 86 5.50 -16.99 -6.05
C ASP A 86 6.12 -15.92 -6.95
N LYS A 87 7.02 -15.10 -6.43
CA LYS A 87 7.72 -14.03 -7.17
C LYS A 87 8.28 -14.46 -8.54
N PRO A 88 8.97 -15.62 -8.70
CA PRO A 88 9.47 -16.06 -10.02
C PRO A 88 8.37 -16.36 -11.05
N LYS A 89 7.12 -16.49 -10.61
CA LYS A 89 5.94 -16.74 -11.46
C LYS A 89 5.03 -15.51 -11.56
N SER A 90 5.43 -14.38 -10.97
CA SER A 90 4.64 -13.15 -10.95
C SER A 90 4.60 -12.49 -12.32
N TYR A 91 3.55 -11.70 -12.57
CA TYR A 91 3.43 -10.92 -13.79
C TYR A 91 4.56 -9.87 -13.89
N ALA A 92 5.00 -9.33 -12.76
CA ALA A 92 6.13 -8.40 -12.70
C ALA A 92 7.43 -9.04 -13.17
N ASP A 93 7.75 -10.25 -12.69
CA ASP A 93 8.93 -10.99 -13.16
C ASP A 93 8.88 -11.29 -14.66
N TRP A 94 7.71 -11.74 -15.16
CA TRP A 94 7.52 -11.96 -16.59
C TRP A 94 7.77 -10.68 -17.41
N ARG A 95 7.33 -9.52 -16.92
CA ARG A 95 7.53 -8.22 -17.59
C ARG A 95 8.94 -7.65 -17.45
N SER A 96 9.73 -8.08 -16.45
CA SER A 96 11.12 -7.64 -16.31
C SER A 96 11.94 -7.93 -17.57
N LYS A 97 11.67 -9.08 -18.21
CA LYS A 97 12.34 -9.52 -19.44
C LYS A 97 12.07 -8.59 -20.63
N ASP A 98 10.88 -8.01 -20.70
CA ASP A 98 10.47 -7.17 -21.82
C ASP A 98 10.97 -5.72 -21.69
N PHE A 99 11.30 -5.27 -20.48
CA PHE A 99 11.67 -3.88 -20.19
C PHE A 99 13.13 -3.69 -19.77
N ASP A 100 13.95 -4.75 -19.80
CA ASP A 100 15.35 -4.75 -19.38
C ASP A 100 15.56 -4.07 -18.00
N LYS A 101 14.60 -4.31 -17.10
CA LYS A 101 14.57 -3.73 -15.76
C LYS A 101 14.05 -4.77 -14.79
N ASP A 102 14.73 -4.93 -13.66
CA ASP A 102 14.25 -5.81 -12.59
C ASP A 102 13.02 -5.19 -11.89
N LEU A 103 11.83 -5.60 -12.35
CA LEU A 103 10.55 -5.22 -11.75
C LEU A 103 10.20 -6.12 -10.57
N SER A 104 10.88 -7.26 -10.42
CA SER A 104 10.61 -8.24 -9.35
C SER A 104 10.90 -7.65 -7.96
N LEU A 105 11.73 -6.60 -7.88
CA LEU A 105 11.99 -5.84 -6.66
C LEU A 105 10.74 -5.16 -6.10
N ASN A 106 9.72 -4.92 -6.92
CA ASN A 106 8.46 -4.29 -6.50
C ASN A 106 7.37 -5.31 -6.14
N CYS A 107 7.66 -6.61 -6.22
CA CYS A 107 6.70 -7.65 -5.85
C CYS A 107 6.29 -7.55 -4.38
N GLY A 108 5.01 -7.80 -4.11
CA GLY A 108 4.46 -7.73 -2.77
C GLY A 108 3.92 -6.35 -2.40
N VAL A 109 3.69 -5.45 -3.36
CA VAL A 109 3.19 -4.09 -3.11
C VAL A 109 2.03 -3.73 -4.02
N ILE A 110 0.93 -3.26 -3.43
CA ILE A 110 -0.18 -2.60 -4.11
C ILE A 110 -0.09 -1.11 -3.81
N GLY A 111 -0.02 -0.28 -4.86
CA GLY A 111 0.07 1.17 -4.76
C GLY A 111 -1.13 1.87 -5.39
N ALA A 112 -1.70 2.84 -4.69
CA ALA A 112 -2.76 3.69 -5.22
C ALA A 112 -2.48 5.18 -4.95
N ALA A 113 -2.48 5.98 -6.02
CA ALA A 113 -2.31 7.43 -5.96
C ALA A 113 -3.54 8.12 -6.55
N PHE A 114 -4.12 9.06 -5.80
CA PHE A 114 -5.39 9.73 -6.12
C PHE A 114 -5.13 11.17 -6.61
N PHE A 115 -5.85 11.57 -7.65
CA PHE A 115 -5.74 12.87 -8.31
C PHE A 115 -7.12 13.46 -8.57
N TRP A 116 -7.32 14.72 -8.25
CA TRP A 116 -8.62 15.39 -8.36
C TRP A 116 -8.47 16.85 -8.78
N ASN A 117 -9.60 17.46 -9.10
CA ASN A 117 -9.66 18.87 -9.44
C ASN A 117 -10.04 19.67 -8.18
N LYS A 118 -9.07 20.39 -7.61
CA LYS A 118 -9.23 21.23 -6.42
C LYS A 118 -10.23 22.35 -6.65
N LYS A 119 -10.26 22.95 -7.85
CA LYS A 119 -11.21 24.02 -8.17
C LYS A 119 -12.64 23.51 -8.20
N GLU A 120 -12.89 22.34 -8.79
CA GLU A 120 -14.21 21.68 -8.75
C GLU A 120 -14.62 21.35 -7.32
N LEU A 121 -13.70 20.83 -6.51
CA LEU A 121 -13.96 20.49 -5.12
C LEU A 121 -14.31 21.74 -4.28
N GLN A 122 -13.55 22.83 -4.46
CA GLN A 122 -13.82 24.09 -3.76
C GLN A 122 -15.20 24.65 -4.16
N ARG A 123 -15.48 24.70 -5.47
CA ARG A 123 -16.79 25.15 -5.98
C ARG A 123 -17.95 24.31 -5.44
N TYR A 124 -17.76 23.01 -5.27
CA TYR A 124 -18.77 22.16 -4.66
C TYR A 124 -19.08 22.61 -3.23
N TYR A 125 -18.06 22.83 -2.39
CA TYR A 125 -18.27 23.25 -1.01
C TYR A 125 -18.78 24.69 -0.87
N ASP A 126 -18.35 25.59 -1.76
CA ASP A 126 -18.88 26.97 -1.80
C ASP A 126 -20.40 26.96 -2.10
N ASN A 127 -20.86 26.05 -2.96
CA ASN A 127 -22.27 25.88 -3.31
C ASN A 127 -23.07 25.02 -2.32
N HIS A 128 -22.39 24.24 -1.47
CA HIS A 128 -22.99 23.33 -0.48
C HIS A 128 -22.37 23.58 0.90
N PRO A 129 -22.63 24.75 1.51
CA PRO A 129 -22.06 25.08 2.80
C PRO A 129 -22.48 24.04 3.84
N THR A 130 -21.51 23.30 4.38
CA THR A 130 -21.74 22.40 5.49
C THR A 130 -21.87 23.24 6.76
N TYR A 131 -23.07 23.33 7.31
CA TYR A 131 -23.29 23.94 8.62
C TYR A 131 -22.72 23.02 9.70
N VAL A 132 -21.47 23.25 10.10
CA VAL A 132 -20.92 22.64 11.30
C VAL A 132 -21.50 23.41 12.50
N TYR A 133 -22.49 22.83 13.16
CA TYR A 133 -22.95 23.34 14.45
C TYR A 133 -21.80 23.18 15.45
N THR A 134 -21.06 24.26 15.67
CA THR A 134 -20.12 24.36 16.79
C THR A 134 -20.92 24.85 17.99
N PRO A 135 -21.17 24.00 19.01
CA PRO A 135 -21.77 24.50 20.24
C PRO A 135 -20.85 25.60 20.78
N LYS A 136 -21.41 26.80 20.98
CA LYS A 136 -20.66 27.92 21.57
C LYS A 136 -20.14 27.45 22.94
N PRO A 137 -18.84 27.57 23.24
CA PRO A 137 -18.33 27.23 24.56
C PRO A 137 -18.98 28.16 25.58
N THR A 138 -19.86 27.60 26.43
CA THR A 138 -20.35 28.27 27.63
C THR A 138 -19.16 28.50 28.54
N ARG A 139 -18.78 29.78 28.73
CA ARG A 139 -17.72 30.19 29.64
C ARG A 139 -18.15 29.88 31.08
N PHE A 140 -17.75 28.73 31.61
CA PHE A 140 -17.70 28.53 33.06
C PHE A 140 -16.33 29.00 33.55
N SER A 141 -16.33 30.16 34.22
CA SER A 141 -15.17 30.72 34.90
C SER A 141 -14.95 30.01 36.24
N TYR A 142 -13.92 29.17 36.33
CA TYR A 142 -13.26 28.88 37.60
C TYR A 142 -11.79 29.25 37.43
N GLY A 143 -11.42 30.38 38.06
CA GLY A 143 -10.04 30.79 38.20
C GLY A 143 -9.38 30.04 39.35
N LEU A 144 -8.17 29.53 39.11
CA LEU A 144 -7.04 29.29 40.02
C LEU A 144 -6.06 28.47 39.15
N GLY A 145 -4.96 29.00 38.61
CA GLY A 145 -3.92 29.74 39.30
C GLY A 145 -2.80 28.75 39.65
N SER A 146 -1.74 28.68 38.83
CA SER A 146 -0.35 28.58 39.29
C SER A 146 0.59 28.40 38.08
N SER A 147 1.44 29.40 37.90
CA SER A 147 2.57 29.39 36.98
C SER A 147 3.78 28.83 37.72
N CYS A 148 4.54 27.93 37.09
CA CYS A 148 5.95 27.74 37.44
C CYS A 148 6.79 27.52 36.17
N GLU A 149 7.51 28.57 35.84
CA GLU A 149 8.48 28.70 34.77
C GLU A 149 9.85 28.25 35.28
N LYS A 150 10.58 27.39 34.54
CA LYS A 150 12.05 27.25 34.68
C LYS A 150 12.71 26.99 33.32
N LYS A 151 13.49 27.98 32.86
CA LYS A 151 14.57 27.87 31.87
C LYS A 151 15.87 27.45 32.55
N ALA A 152 16.71 26.67 31.85
CA ALA A 152 18.19 26.73 31.82
C ALA A 152 18.73 25.50 31.03
N THR A 153 19.19 25.62 29.77
CA THR A 153 20.56 25.91 29.27
C THR A 153 21.65 24.85 29.48
N ARG A 154 22.15 24.30 28.34
CA ARG A 154 23.54 24.32 27.79
C ARG A 154 24.14 22.96 27.32
N LYS A 155 24.89 23.12 26.21
CA LYS A 155 25.63 22.22 25.30
C LYS A 155 26.64 21.25 25.96
N ASN A 156 26.95 20.11 25.29
CA ASN A 156 28.25 19.86 24.64
C ASN A 156 28.32 18.59 23.76
N LYS A 157 29.37 18.56 22.93
CA LYS A 157 29.69 17.80 21.70
C LYS A 157 30.30 16.39 21.89
N ALA A 158 30.32 15.67 20.75
CA ALA A 158 31.31 14.67 20.27
C ALA A 158 31.28 13.29 20.96
N SER A 159 31.64 12.16 20.37
CA SER A 159 32.04 11.66 19.04
C SER A 159 32.21 10.14 19.22
N GLY A 160 32.10 9.32 18.17
CA GLY A 160 32.68 7.97 18.21
C GLY A 160 31.93 6.90 17.43
N LYS A 161 32.45 6.60 16.22
CA LYS A 161 32.18 5.38 15.47
C LYS A 161 32.62 4.14 16.26
N SER A 162 31.86 3.05 16.17
CA SER A 162 32.35 1.73 15.72
C SER A 162 31.23 0.70 15.80
N ARG A 163 30.94 0.01 14.70
CA ARG A 163 30.43 -1.36 14.77
C ARG A 163 30.93 -2.17 13.58
N SER A 164 31.93 -2.96 13.94
CA SER A 164 32.37 -4.24 13.41
C SER A 164 31.52 -4.91 12.31
N LYS A 165 32.29 -5.27 11.27
CA LYS A 165 32.19 -6.45 10.39
C LYS A 165 31.95 -7.76 11.17
N LEU A 166 31.71 -8.82 10.40
CA LEU A 166 31.51 -10.25 10.70
C LEU A 166 30.05 -10.64 10.46
N GLU A 167 29.68 -11.69 9.75
CA GLU A 167 30.34 -12.66 8.88
C GLU A 167 29.19 -13.47 8.25
N GLU A 168 29.41 -14.03 7.07
CA GLU A 168 28.47 -14.92 6.37
C GLU A 168 28.23 -16.21 7.16
N GLU A 169 27.01 -16.74 7.13
CA GLU A 169 26.67 -18.15 7.42
C GLU A 169 25.23 -18.42 6.88
N PRO A 170 24.82 -19.69 6.63
CA PRO A 170 24.58 -20.18 5.28
C PRO A 170 23.12 -20.59 5.04
N GLY A 171 22.79 -20.84 3.76
CA GLY A 171 21.61 -21.58 3.34
C GLY A 171 20.34 -20.74 3.27
N GLN A 172 20.16 -20.03 2.14
CA GLN A 172 18.86 -19.47 1.76
C GLN A 172 17.83 -20.60 1.73
N ALA A 173 17.02 -20.70 2.78
CA ALA A 173 15.66 -21.18 2.62
C ALA A 173 15.08 -20.34 1.49
N ASP A 174 14.55 -21.00 0.46
CA ASP A 174 13.89 -20.37 -0.67
C ASP A 174 12.77 -19.47 -0.11
N ASP A 175 13.09 -18.20 0.10
CA ASP A 175 12.20 -17.21 0.69
C ASP A 175 11.17 -16.93 -0.40
N GLN A 176 10.08 -17.71 -0.35
CA GLN A 176 8.96 -17.65 -1.29
C GLN A 176 8.26 -16.31 -1.09
N GLN A 177 8.86 -15.24 -1.61
CA GLN A 177 8.29 -13.90 -1.61
C GLN A 177 7.05 -13.92 -2.51
N ALA A 178 5.94 -13.38 -2.01
CA ALA A 178 4.72 -13.30 -2.81
C ALA A 178 4.81 -12.26 -3.93
N GLY A 179 4.10 -12.53 -5.01
CA GLY A 179 3.78 -11.58 -6.08
C GLY A 179 2.38 -11.84 -6.63
N THR A 180 1.96 -11.09 -7.63
CA THR A 180 0.66 -11.25 -8.29
C THR A 180 0.83 -11.86 -9.67
N GLY A 181 0.10 -12.95 -9.93
CA GLY A 181 0.01 -13.62 -11.22
C GLY A 181 -1.25 -13.22 -11.99
N MET A 182 -1.23 -13.39 -13.30
CA MET A 182 -2.30 -12.99 -14.22
C MET A 182 -3.18 -14.19 -14.63
N GLY A 183 -4.42 -14.23 -14.16
CA GLY A 183 -5.34 -15.37 -14.27
C GLY A 183 -6.24 -15.38 -15.51
N GLU A 184 -7.40 -16.04 -15.37
CA GLU A 184 -8.44 -16.18 -16.40
C GLU A 184 -8.99 -14.82 -16.88
N LYS A 185 -9.46 -14.79 -18.13
CA LYS A 185 -10.11 -13.65 -18.75
C LYS A 185 -11.54 -13.46 -18.20
N GLU A 186 -11.90 -12.25 -17.82
CA GLU A 186 -13.21 -11.85 -17.32
C GLU A 186 -13.69 -10.57 -18.01
N SER A 187 -15.01 -10.38 -18.17
CA SER A 187 -15.56 -9.17 -18.75
C SER A 187 -15.39 -7.98 -17.81
N HIS A 188 -14.85 -6.89 -18.34
CA HIS A 188 -14.65 -5.62 -17.64
C HIS A 188 -14.66 -4.47 -18.65
N PRO A 189 -15.84 -3.99 -19.08
CA PRO A 189 -15.93 -2.94 -20.08
C PRO A 189 -15.46 -1.59 -19.52
N VAL A 190 -14.62 -0.90 -20.27
CA VAL A 190 -14.08 0.42 -19.91
C VAL A 190 -14.25 1.39 -21.09
N HIS A 191 -14.36 2.68 -20.77
CA HIS A 191 -14.37 3.74 -21.77
C HIS A 191 -13.39 4.84 -21.36
N HIS A 192 -12.80 5.51 -22.34
CA HIS A 192 -11.85 6.58 -22.08
C HIS A 192 -12.58 7.88 -21.78
N VAL A 193 -12.13 8.58 -20.75
CA VAL A 193 -12.65 9.90 -20.37
C VAL A 193 -11.49 10.87 -20.30
N LYS A 194 -11.66 12.07 -20.89
CA LYS A 194 -10.74 13.18 -20.66
C LYS A 194 -11.04 13.79 -19.30
N PHE A 195 -10.05 13.81 -18.42
CA PHE A 195 -10.17 14.38 -17.10
C PHE A 195 -8.97 15.28 -16.81
N LYS A 196 -9.24 16.49 -16.31
CA LYS A 196 -8.21 17.45 -15.92
C LYS A 196 -8.21 17.58 -14.40
N TYR A 197 -7.17 17.04 -13.78
CA TYR A 197 -6.85 17.26 -12.38
C TYR A 197 -5.81 18.37 -12.26
N ASP A 198 -5.78 19.05 -11.11
CA ASP A 198 -4.80 20.09 -10.78
C ASP A 198 -4.12 19.82 -9.42
N THR A 199 -4.52 18.76 -8.72
CA THR A 199 -3.93 18.32 -7.47
C THR A 199 -4.02 16.79 -7.31
N GLY A 200 -3.32 16.26 -6.32
CA GLY A 200 -3.28 14.83 -6.05
C GLY A 200 -2.10 14.41 -5.19
N MET A 201 -1.89 13.09 -5.14
CA MET A 201 -0.77 12.45 -4.47
C MET A 201 0.42 12.36 -5.43
N TYR A 202 1.48 13.12 -5.18
CA TYR A 202 2.68 13.15 -6.04
C TYR A 202 3.91 12.51 -5.39
N LYS A 203 3.84 12.19 -4.10
CA LYS A 203 4.93 11.58 -3.32
C LYS A 203 4.53 10.22 -2.78
N VAL A 204 5.51 9.33 -2.62
CA VAL A 204 5.29 7.97 -2.07
C VAL A 204 4.62 8.04 -0.70
N SER A 205 5.03 9.00 0.13
CA SER A 205 4.47 9.21 1.47
C SER A 205 3.00 9.68 1.49
N GLN A 206 2.46 10.12 0.36
CA GLN A 206 1.05 10.50 0.23
C GLN A 206 0.21 9.37 -0.36
N ALA A 207 0.84 8.44 -1.09
CA ALA A 207 0.16 7.33 -1.75
C ALA A 207 -0.30 6.28 -0.74
N VAL A 208 -1.36 5.56 -1.07
CA VAL A 208 -1.80 4.40 -0.31
C VAL A 208 -0.96 3.21 -0.74
N LEU A 209 -0.18 2.65 0.18
CA LEU A 209 0.65 1.47 -0.05
C LEU A 209 0.17 0.33 0.86
N ILE A 210 -0.10 -0.82 0.25
CA ILE A 210 -0.42 -2.05 0.96
C ILE A 210 0.64 -3.08 0.56
N TYR A 211 1.38 -3.55 1.56
CA TYR A 211 2.32 -4.64 1.39
C TYR A 211 1.59 -5.97 1.59
N TYR A 212 2.01 -7.00 0.87
CA TYR A 212 1.48 -8.34 1.05
C TYR A 212 2.58 -9.37 0.87
N ASP A 213 2.46 -10.46 1.62
CA ASP A 213 3.40 -11.58 1.56
C ASP A 213 2.74 -12.87 2.05
N PHE A 214 3.36 -14.01 1.75
CA PHE A 214 2.92 -15.28 2.30
C PHE A 214 3.23 -15.35 3.81
N PRO A 215 2.43 -16.10 4.59
CA PRO A 215 2.78 -16.34 5.97
C PRO A 215 4.11 -17.07 6.03
N THR A 216 5.08 -16.52 6.78
CA THR A 216 6.31 -17.23 7.10
C THR A 216 5.95 -18.46 7.93
N THR A 217 5.94 -19.65 7.32
CA THR A 217 5.89 -20.89 8.08
C THR A 217 7.24 -21.04 8.77
N PRO A 218 7.31 -21.05 10.12
CA PRO A 218 8.56 -21.37 10.78
C PRO A 218 8.98 -22.76 10.29
N SER A 219 10.18 -22.85 9.72
CA SER A 219 10.73 -24.15 9.36
C SER A 219 10.77 -24.98 10.63
N PRO A 220 10.23 -26.22 10.63
CA PRO A 220 10.38 -27.11 11.77
C PRO A 220 11.87 -27.18 12.09
N ASN A 221 12.26 -26.81 13.30
CA ASN A 221 13.60 -27.07 13.76
C ASN A 221 13.60 -28.48 14.34
N PRO A 222 14.11 -29.51 13.63
CA PRO A 222 14.15 -30.87 14.16
C PRO A 222 15.06 -31.00 15.39
N PHE A 223 15.94 -30.02 15.64
CA PHE A 223 16.89 -29.99 16.76
C PHE A 223 16.89 -28.61 17.45
N PRO A 224 15.81 -28.23 18.15
CA PRO A 224 15.66 -26.92 18.78
C PRO A 224 16.62 -26.69 19.95
N GLY A 225 17.22 -27.76 20.47
CA GLY A 225 18.33 -27.70 21.42
C GLY A 225 19.15 -28.97 21.29
N ILE A 226 20.39 -28.86 20.81
CA ILE A 226 21.41 -29.87 21.05
C ILE A 226 21.82 -29.70 22.52
N SER A 227 20.96 -30.18 23.41
CA SER A 227 21.23 -30.29 24.86
C SER A 227 20.71 -31.64 25.32
N TYR A 228 21.45 -32.28 26.23
CA TYR A 228 21.07 -33.56 26.82
C TYR A 228 19.68 -33.48 27.47
N ALA A 229 18.93 -34.59 27.40
CA ALA A 229 17.60 -34.68 28.02
C ALA A 229 17.71 -34.42 29.52
N PRO A 230 16.85 -33.56 30.11
CA PRO A 230 16.81 -33.37 31.56
C PRO A 230 16.33 -34.64 32.25
N GLU A 231 16.85 -34.93 33.44
CA GLU A 231 16.37 -36.04 34.27
C GLU A 231 14.94 -35.75 34.78
N MET A 232 14.11 -36.79 34.84
CA MET A 232 12.77 -36.66 35.39
C MET A 232 12.82 -36.44 36.90
N PRO A 233 12.04 -35.50 37.46
CA PRO A 233 11.90 -35.37 38.90
C PRO A 233 11.11 -36.56 39.45
N TYR A 234 11.65 -37.16 40.52
CA TYR A 234 10.96 -38.15 41.35
C TYR A 234 9.95 -37.48 42.29
#